data_AF-A0A3D2MZU6-F1
#
_entry.id   AF-A0A3D2MZU6-F1
#
_cell.length_a   1.000
_cell.length_b   1.000
_cell.length_c   1.000
_cell.angle_alpha   90.00
_cell.angle_beta   90.00
_cell.angle_gamma   90.00
#
_symmetry.space_group_name_H-M   'P 1'
#
loop_
_entity.id
_entity.type
_entity.pdbx_description
1 polymer ?
#
loop_
_entity_poly.entity_id
_entity_poly.type
_entity_poly.pdbx_seq_one_letter_code
_entity_poly.pdbx_strand_id
1 'polypeptide(L)'
;RTYDAMLRAVSDDSWDGDLDAWPEVLDVGLARSITTDHGQCLGRRCPHITGCSFFRAREGLEEADIIVTNHDLVLSDFRLGGGRILPPPEDGFYIFDEGHQLAEKCINQFACFSRSGRTLNNLAEAQQWLDNKREFLLENDVRSETLSVLSANITDLLQVSRDTYALCWDALGQSIDGRSDLRFSFGRVPDELRDASVVLRDLWTLHSQKLSPLLGLVEILVEEGDADHRDTWESSLNDLQVIAARAEGQFALWDSYARSSDDATMPWARWIKHYGDESSIECYASPIYARDILAEQVWQRVAGAVMTSATLTALGSFEHLMQQTGMPANTKLARVESPFESSRGRFVVPAMDTDPSQPAAHSEELIALFPELLESHRGTLVLFSSKRQLQELVEALLTRFKSRLLVQGQMSKAEILQEHRRRIDAGKSSIIFGLASFAEGVDLPGDYCSHVIIAKLPFAAPDDPIDAAHAELLEAAGRNPFMELTVPSASLRLLQACGRLLRTETDEGVITLLDRRVVTKRYGRAILDALPRYNFDIQH
;
A
#
# COMPACT_ATOMS: atom_id res chain seq x y z
N ARG A 1 6.43 22.26 16.33
CA ARG A 1 5.58 23.25 15.63
C ARG A 1 4.40 22.58 14.94
N THR A 2 4.60 21.79 13.87
CA THR A 2 3.49 21.07 13.21
C THR A 2 2.83 20.04 14.14
N TYR A 3 3.63 19.23 14.84
CA TYR A 3 3.13 18.28 15.85
C TYR A 3 2.28 18.95 16.94
N ASP A 4 2.74 20.06 17.52
CA ASP A 4 2.00 20.79 18.56
C ASP A 4 0.68 21.38 18.04
N ALA A 5 0.64 21.79 16.77
CA ALA A 5 -0.56 22.28 16.13
C ALA A 5 -1.57 21.15 15.90
N MET A 6 -1.12 20.00 15.41
CA MET A 6 -1.95 18.80 15.23
C MET A 6 -2.52 18.31 16.57
N LEU A 7 -1.70 18.29 17.63
CA LEU A 7 -2.13 17.84 18.95
C LEU A 7 -3.18 18.78 19.57
N ARG A 8 -3.06 20.09 19.34
CA ARG A 8 -4.10 21.06 19.71
C ARG A 8 -5.39 20.83 18.91
N ALA A 9 -5.26 20.61 17.61
CA ALA A 9 -6.40 20.44 16.71
C ALA A 9 -7.23 19.17 17.01
N VAL A 10 -6.58 18.08 17.44
CA VAL A 10 -7.29 16.89 17.96
C VAL A 10 -7.92 17.18 19.32
N SER A 11 -7.23 17.92 20.18
CA SER A 11 -7.71 18.21 21.55
C SER A 11 -8.91 19.16 21.59
N ASP A 12 -9.06 20.04 20.59
CA ASP A 12 -10.17 20.99 20.49
C ASP A 12 -11.24 20.57 19.47
N ASP A 13 -11.19 19.32 18.96
CA ASP A 13 -12.08 18.74 17.96
C ASP A 13 -12.16 19.56 16.63
N SER A 14 -11.18 20.43 16.34
CA SER A 14 -11.07 21.12 15.05
C SER A 14 -10.52 20.26 13.92
N TRP A 15 -9.92 19.11 14.28
CA TRP A 15 -9.42 18.10 13.35
C TRP A 15 -9.68 16.70 13.93
N ASP A 16 -10.22 15.81 13.11
CA ASP A 16 -10.63 14.45 13.50
C ASP A 16 -9.46 13.45 13.55
N GLY A 17 -8.26 13.84 13.09
CA GLY A 17 -7.09 12.99 13.01
C GLY A 17 -6.84 12.38 11.62
N ASP A 18 -7.67 12.67 10.62
CA ASP A 18 -7.42 12.26 9.23
C ASP A 18 -6.30 13.10 8.62
N LEU A 19 -5.17 12.45 8.30
CA LEU A 19 -4.01 13.13 7.71
C LEU A 19 -4.32 13.79 6.36
N ASP A 20 -5.28 13.26 5.58
CA ASP A 20 -5.66 13.83 4.29
C ASP A 20 -6.47 15.13 4.46
N ALA A 21 -7.12 15.31 5.61
CA ALA A 21 -7.79 16.54 5.99
C ALA A 21 -6.82 17.59 6.58
N TRP A 22 -5.58 17.21 6.87
CA TRP A 22 -4.58 18.16 7.37
C TRP A 22 -4.12 19.12 6.24
N PRO A 23 -4.06 20.44 6.48
CA PRO A 23 -3.79 21.40 5.40
C PRO A 23 -2.39 21.28 4.79
N GLU A 24 -1.37 20.99 5.60
CA GLU A 24 0.03 21.00 5.16
C GLU A 24 0.51 19.62 4.69
N VAL A 25 1.37 19.57 3.68
CA VAL A 25 2.09 18.33 3.33
C VAL A 25 3.02 17.93 4.47
N LEU A 26 2.76 16.76 5.03
CA LEU A 26 3.61 16.19 6.06
C LEU A 26 4.83 15.54 5.41
N ASP A 27 6.01 15.81 5.96
CA ASP A 27 7.22 15.08 5.63
C ASP A 27 7.03 13.57 5.95
N VAL A 28 7.60 12.69 5.13
CA VAL A 28 7.44 11.23 5.28
C VAL A 28 7.98 10.74 6.63
N GLY A 29 9.08 11.33 7.13
CA GLY A 29 9.62 11.02 8.44
C GLY A 29 8.68 11.47 9.57
N LEU A 30 8.11 12.68 9.46
CA LEU A 30 7.12 13.18 10.43
C LEU A 30 5.86 12.34 10.43
N ALA A 31 5.26 12.07 9.26
CA ALA A 31 4.08 11.23 9.13
C ALA A 31 4.31 9.85 9.76
N ARG A 32 5.43 9.20 9.43
CA ARG A 32 5.83 7.91 10.03
C ARG A 32 6.05 7.97 11.54
N SER A 33 6.40 9.12 12.10
CA SER A 33 6.61 9.27 13.54
C SER A 33 5.31 9.48 14.34
N ILE A 34 4.24 9.94 13.68
CA ILE A 34 2.95 10.23 14.32
C ILE A 34 1.85 9.22 13.98
N THR A 35 2.07 8.38 12.97
CA THR A 35 1.19 7.25 12.64
C THR A 35 1.77 5.94 13.17
N THR A 36 0.90 5.01 13.54
CA THR A 36 1.29 3.64 13.88
C THR A 36 0.65 2.69 12.86
N ASP A 37 1.41 1.73 12.36
CA ASP A 37 0.89 0.67 11.48
C ASP A 37 0.11 -0.39 12.28
N HIS A 38 -0.67 -1.23 11.58
CA HIS A 38 -1.48 -2.27 12.22
C HIS A 38 -0.64 -3.31 13.00
N GLY A 39 0.64 -3.48 12.66
CA GLY A 39 1.56 -4.42 13.34
C GLY A 39 2.13 -3.86 14.64
N GLN A 40 2.09 -2.54 14.82
CA GLN A 40 2.54 -1.84 16.02
C GLN A 40 1.37 -1.24 16.83
N CYS A 41 0.18 -1.15 16.25
CA CYS A 41 -1.03 -0.66 16.90
C CYS A 41 -1.51 -1.65 17.96
N LEU A 42 -1.95 -1.13 19.10
CA LEU A 42 -2.43 -1.95 20.20
C LEU A 42 -3.88 -2.37 20.00
N GLY A 43 -4.64 -1.62 19.19
CA GLY A 43 -6.07 -1.89 19.01
C GLY A 43 -6.85 -1.56 20.28
N ARG A 44 -7.75 -2.45 20.72
CA ARG A 44 -8.61 -2.26 21.93
C ARG A 44 -7.83 -2.11 23.25
N ARG A 45 -6.52 -2.26 23.15
CA ARG A 45 -5.50 -2.44 24.17
C ARG A 45 -4.62 -1.19 24.31
N CYS A 46 -5.18 -0.03 23.96
CA CYS A 46 -4.47 1.24 23.89
C CYS A 46 -4.94 2.15 25.05
N PRO A 47 -4.05 2.74 25.85
CA PRO A 47 -4.44 3.62 26.96
C PRO A 47 -5.12 4.90 26.47
N HIS A 48 -4.86 5.27 25.22
CA HIS A 48 -5.43 6.46 24.59
C HIS A 48 -6.62 6.11 23.69
N ILE A 49 -7.21 4.92 23.81
CA ILE A 49 -8.29 4.45 22.93
C ILE A 49 -9.49 5.41 22.88
N THR A 50 -9.87 5.97 24.02
CA THR A 50 -11.01 6.90 24.15
C THR A 50 -10.79 8.22 23.42
N GLY A 51 -9.54 8.67 23.33
CA GLY A 51 -9.14 9.86 22.55
C GLY A 51 -8.61 9.51 21.16
N CYS A 52 -8.57 8.23 20.79
CA CYS A 52 -7.96 7.79 19.55
C CYS A 52 -8.91 8.11 18.39
N SER A 53 -8.49 9.00 17.50
CA SER A 53 -9.20 9.35 16.26
C SER A 53 -9.71 8.12 15.51
N PHE A 54 -8.90 7.06 15.42
CA PHE A 54 -9.28 5.81 14.77
C PHE A 54 -10.43 5.07 15.46
N PHE A 55 -10.50 5.05 16.81
CA PHE A 55 -11.57 4.37 17.55
C PHE A 55 -12.80 5.26 17.75
N ARG A 56 -12.63 6.57 17.94
CA ARG A 56 -13.75 7.53 17.99
C ARG A 56 -14.55 7.53 16.70
N ALA A 57 -13.89 7.41 15.55
CA ALA A 57 -14.55 7.24 14.25
C ALA A 57 -15.39 5.94 14.14
N ARG A 58 -15.39 5.08 15.17
CA ARG A 58 -15.96 3.73 15.17
C ARG A 58 -16.94 3.46 16.31
N GLU A 59 -17.19 4.43 17.18
CA GLU A 59 -18.29 4.36 18.14
C GLU A 59 -19.62 4.27 17.36
N GLY A 60 -20.51 3.36 17.77
CA GLY A 60 -21.82 3.17 17.13
C GLY A 60 -21.84 2.30 15.87
N LEU A 61 -20.71 1.69 15.46
CA LEU A 61 -20.69 0.79 14.30
C LEU A 61 -21.59 -0.45 14.45
N GLU A 62 -21.79 -0.94 15.67
CA GLU A 62 -22.64 -2.11 15.94
C GLU A 62 -24.13 -1.83 15.72
N GLU A 63 -24.54 -0.57 15.82
CA GLU A 63 -25.93 -0.13 15.58
C GLU A 63 -26.15 0.39 14.14
N ALA A 64 -25.08 0.50 13.35
CA ALA A 64 -25.15 1.06 12.01
C ALA A 64 -25.57 0.02 10.97
N ASP A 65 -26.61 0.32 10.20
CA ASP A 65 -27.03 -0.52 9.06
C ASP A 65 -26.06 -0.46 7.87
N ILE A 66 -25.34 0.66 7.73
CA ILE A 66 -24.40 0.91 6.63
C ILE A 66 -23.10 1.48 7.19
N ILE A 67 -21.99 0.79 6.89
CA ILE A 67 -20.65 1.21 7.29
C ILE A 67 -19.85 1.52 6.03
N VAL A 68 -19.35 2.76 5.93
CA VAL A 68 -18.47 3.19 4.84
C VAL A 68 -17.04 3.23 5.36
N THR A 69 -16.16 2.43 4.77
CA THR A 69 -14.75 2.36 5.13
C THR A 69 -13.88 2.07 3.92
N ASN A 70 -12.57 2.29 4.05
CA ASN A 70 -11.60 1.88 3.05
C ASN A 70 -11.33 0.35 3.08
N HIS A 71 -10.77 -0.17 1.98
CA HIS A 71 -10.36 -1.57 1.86
C HIS A 71 -9.33 -1.99 2.90
N ASP A 72 -8.43 -1.09 3.30
CA ASP A 72 -7.32 -1.41 4.21
C ASP A 72 -7.85 -1.79 5.61
N LEU A 73 -8.89 -1.12 6.09
CA LEU A 73 -9.57 -1.46 7.36
C LEU A 73 -10.30 -2.80 7.27
N VAL A 74 -10.99 -3.04 6.15
CA VAL A 74 -11.71 -4.31 5.91
C VAL A 74 -10.74 -5.48 5.91
N LEU A 75 -9.64 -5.38 5.16
CA LEU A 75 -8.62 -6.41 5.08
C LEU A 75 -7.87 -6.58 6.40
N SER A 76 -7.68 -5.49 7.17
CA SER A 76 -7.14 -5.56 8.53
C SER A 76 -8.04 -6.38 9.46
N ASP A 77 -9.36 -6.16 9.41
CA ASP A 77 -10.32 -6.94 10.19
C ASP A 77 -10.26 -8.43 9.81
N PHE A 78 -10.29 -8.75 8.52
CA PHE A 78 -10.17 -10.13 8.05
C PHE A 78 -8.87 -10.82 8.50
N ARG A 79 -7.74 -10.12 8.47
CA ARG A 79 -6.45 -10.62 8.98
C ARG A 79 -6.50 -10.96 10.48
N LEU A 80 -7.28 -10.20 11.27
CA LEU A 80 -7.51 -10.46 12.69
C LEU A 80 -8.56 -11.56 12.95
N GLY A 81 -8.99 -12.25 11.90
CA GLY A 81 -10.00 -13.29 11.97
C GLY A 81 -11.43 -12.79 11.80
N GLY A 82 -11.65 -11.53 11.42
CA GLY A 82 -12.98 -10.96 11.12
C GLY A 82 -13.84 -10.73 12.37
N GLY A 83 -14.64 -9.66 12.39
CA GLY A 83 -15.55 -9.40 13.50
C GLY A 83 -14.87 -8.78 14.73
N ARG A 84 -13.60 -8.35 14.59
CA ARG A 84 -12.81 -7.74 15.67
C ARG A 84 -12.92 -6.23 15.64
N ILE A 85 -12.90 -5.71 14.43
CA ILE A 85 -12.93 -4.31 14.09
C ILE A 85 -14.31 -3.93 13.54
N LEU A 86 -14.78 -4.69 12.57
CA LEU A 86 -16.10 -4.54 11.96
C LEU A 86 -17.04 -5.59 12.57
N PRO A 87 -18.36 -5.52 12.30
CA PRO A 87 -19.27 -6.61 12.62
C PRO A 87 -18.81 -7.95 12.02
N PRO A 88 -19.24 -9.10 12.59
CA PRO A 88 -18.92 -10.42 12.07
C PRO A 88 -19.18 -10.51 10.55
N PRO A 89 -18.18 -10.91 9.72
CA PRO A 89 -18.33 -10.91 8.27
C PRO A 89 -19.50 -11.77 7.77
N GLU A 90 -19.80 -12.85 8.47
CA GLU A 90 -20.92 -13.75 8.18
C GLU A 90 -22.30 -13.08 8.26
N ASP A 91 -22.41 -11.95 8.97
CA ASP A 91 -23.65 -11.21 9.15
C ASP A 91 -23.76 -10.01 8.18
N GLY A 92 -22.73 -9.74 7.38
CA GLY A 92 -22.60 -8.53 6.57
C GLY A 92 -22.53 -8.77 5.05
N PHE A 93 -23.10 -7.83 4.30
CA PHE A 93 -22.86 -7.70 2.85
C PHE A 93 -21.77 -6.66 2.59
N TYR A 94 -20.86 -6.97 1.68
CA TYR A 94 -19.72 -6.11 1.36
C TYR A 94 -19.84 -5.53 -0.05
N ILE A 95 -19.62 -4.22 -0.19
CA ILE A 95 -19.49 -3.55 -1.48
C ILE A 95 -18.06 -3.03 -1.60
N PHE A 96 -17.25 -3.69 -2.42
CA PHE A 96 -15.89 -3.27 -2.74
C PHE A 96 -15.94 -2.30 -3.93
N ASP A 97 -16.10 -1.01 -3.62
CA ASP A 97 -15.96 0.05 -4.61
C ASP A 97 -14.48 0.29 -4.95
N GLU A 98 -14.19 0.69 -6.19
CA GLU A 98 -12.83 0.67 -6.73
C GLU A 98 -12.14 -0.69 -6.54
N GLY A 99 -12.92 -1.78 -6.67
CA GLY A 99 -12.48 -3.14 -6.38
C GLY A 99 -11.29 -3.64 -7.21
N HIS A 100 -10.93 -2.92 -8.28
CA HIS A 100 -9.70 -3.15 -9.03
C HIS A 100 -8.43 -3.04 -8.15
N GLN A 101 -8.48 -2.29 -7.04
CA GLN A 101 -7.36 -2.16 -6.08
C GLN A 101 -7.31 -3.28 -5.04
N LEU A 102 -8.37 -4.10 -4.91
CA LEU A 102 -8.52 -5.00 -3.77
C LEU A 102 -7.38 -6.02 -3.68
N ALA A 103 -6.94 -6.57 -4.82
CA ALA A 103 -5.86 -7.55 -4.85
C ALA A 103 -4.54 -6.95 -4.36
N GLU A 104 -4.16 -5.77 -4.86
CA GLU A 104 -2.94 -5.07 -4.45
C GLU A 104 -2.97 -4.73 -2.96
N LYS A 105 -4.09 -4.19 -2.46
CA LYS A 105 -4.27 -3.88 -1.05
C LYS A 105 -4.23 -5.11 -0.16
N CYS A 106 -4.80 -6.23 -0.62
CA CYS A 106 -4.73 -7.50 0.09
C CYS A 106 -3.28 -7.98 0.24
N ILE A 107 -2.48 -7.92 -0.83
CA ILE A 107 -1.07 -8.33 -0.77
C ILE A 107 -0.31 -7.46 0.23
N ASN A 108 -0.47 -6.13 0.15
CA ASN A 108 0.18 -5.20 1.05
C ASN A 108 -0.21 -5.40 2.52
N GLN A 109 -1.49 -5.70 2.79
CA GLN A 109 -1.99 -5.91 4.16
C GLN A 109 -1.52 -7.23 4.78
N PHE A 110 -1.25 -8.25 3.95
CA PHE A 110 -0.78 -9.56 4.40
C PHE A 110 0.74 -9.73 4.28
N ALA A 111 1.45 -8.70 3.81
CA ALA A 111 2.90 -8.65 3.83
C ALA A 111 3.43 -8.59 5.27
N CYS A 112 4.49 -9.33 5.53
CA CYS A 112 5.20 -9.40 6.80
C CYS A 112 6.55 -8.70 6.65
N PHE A 113 7.00 -8.02 7.71
CA PHE A 113 8.30 -7.37 7.70
C PHE A 113 8.94 -7.31 9.09
N SER A 114 10.26 -7.17 9.11
CA SER A 114 11.03 -6.88 10.33
C SER A 114 12.09 -5.85 10.03
N ARG A 115 12.31 -4.92 10.96
CA ARG A 115 13.34 -3.88 10.87
C ARG A 115 14.34 -4.10 11.99
N SER A 116 15.61 -4.34 11.66
CA SER A 116 16.61 -4.81 12.62
C SER A 116 16.72 -3.93 13.86
N GLY A 117 17.02 -2.64 13.70
CA GLY A 117 17.14 -1.70 14.81
C GLY A 117 15.87 -1.59 15.67
N ARG A 118 14.68 -1.55 15.05
CA ARG A 118 13.40 -1.45 15.78
C ARG A 118 13.11 -2.73 16.56
N THR A 119 13.30 -3.90 15.96
CA THR A 119 13.05 -5.19 16.61
C THR A 119 13.98 -5.40 17.80
N LEU A 120 15.28 -5.08 17.66
CA LEU A 120 16.24 -5.18 18.75
C LEU A 120 15.92 -4.22 19.91
N ASN A 121 15.55 -2.98 19.60
CA ASN A 121 15.11 -2.02 20.61
C ASN A 121 13.84 -2.50 21.33
N ASN A 122 12.86 -3.04 20.59
CA ASN A 122 11.62 -3.56 21.17
C ASN A 122 11.86 -4.71 22.14
N LEU A 123 12.80 -5.61 21.82
CA LEU A 123 13.19 -6.71 22.72
C LEU A 123 13.88 -6.19 23.98
N ALA A 124 14.74 -5.19 23.85
CA ALA A 124 15.37 -4.54 25.01
C ALA A 124 14.34 -3.81 25.89
N GLU A 125 13.37 -3.11 25.30
CA GLU A 125 12.23 -2.50 25.99
C GLU A 125 11.40 -3.56 26.73
N ALA A 126 11.13 -4.70 26.11
CA ALA A 126 10.39 -5.81 26.73
C ALA A 126 11.14 -6.42 27.93
N GLN A 127 12.46 -6.58 27.84
CA GLN A 127 13.28 -7.04 28.95
C GLN A 127 13.26 -6.03 30.11
N GLN A 128 13.44 -4.74 29.82
CA GLN A 128 13.40 -3.69 30.84
C GLN A 128 12.03 -3.62 31.52
N TRP A 129 10.95 -3.78 30.76
CA TRP A 129 9.59 -3.86 31.28
C TRP A 129 9.44 -5.04 32.26
N LEU A 130 9.92 -6.22 31.86
CA LEU A 130 9.88 -7.43 32.70
C LEU A 130 10.64 -7.24 34.01
N ASP A 131 11.83 -6.64 33.96
CA ASP A 131 12.66 -6.38 35.14
C ASP A 131 11.99 -5.38 36.07
N ASN A 132 11.43 -4.30 35.53
CA ASN A 132 10.73 -3.26 36.30
C ASN A 132 9.46 -3.80 36.99
N LYS A 133 8.77 -4.76 36.38
CA LYS A 133 7.53 -5.35 36.91
C LYS A 133 7.76 -6.64 37.69
N ARG A 134 9.01 -7.11 37.81
CA ARG A 134 9.34 -8.43 38.36
C ARG A 134 8.83 -8.65 39.79
N GLU A 135 9.18 -7.76 40.71
CA GLU A 135 8.77 -7.88 42.12
C GLU A 135 7.25 -7.94 42.24
N PHE A 136 6.58 -7.05 41.52
CA PHE A 136 5.13 -6.94 41.52
C PHE A 136 4.42 -8.15 40.89
N LEU A 137 4.96 -8.73 39.81
CA LEU A 137 4.43 -9.95 39.21
C LEU A 137 4.58 -11.15 40.18
N LEU A 138 5.68 -11.23 40.92
CA LEU A 138 5.89 -12.26 41.94
C LEU A 138 4.90 -12.13 43.11
N GLU A 139 4.57 -10.90 43.51
CA GLU A 139 3.55 -10.62 44.54
C GLU A 139 2.14 -11.03 44.10
N ASN A 140 1.88 -11.09 42.79
CA ASN A 140 0.58 -11.45 42.20
C ASN A 140 0.60 -12.87 41.58
N ASP A 141 1.22 -13.83 42.30
CA ASP A 141 1.21 -15.26 42.00
C ASP A 141 1.85 -15.69 40.66
N VAL A 142 2.62 -14.82 39.99
CA VAL A 142 3.43 -15.24 38.85
C VAL A 142 4.65 -16.00 39.34
N ARG A 143 4.79 -17.25 38.88
CA ARG A 143 5.95 -18.09 39.23
C ARG A 143 7.27 -17.50 38.74
N SER A 144 8.27 -17.49 39.62
CA SER A 144 9.62 -16.99 39.33
C SER A 144 10.29 -17.69 38.15
N GLU A 145 9.96 -18.96 37.95
CA GLU A 145 10.44 -19.79 36.84
C GLU A 145 9.89 -19.27 35.50
N THR A 146 8.62 -18.84 35.45
CA THR A 146 8.00 -18.29 34.23
C THR A 146 8.72 -17.01 33.81
N LEU A 147 8.98 -16.11 34.76
CA LEU A 147 9.70 -14.84 34.50
C LEU A 147 11.14 -15.10 34.05
N SER A 148 11.81 -16.07 34.68
CA SER A 148 13.18 -16.45 34.32
C SER A 148 13.27 -17.05 32.92
N VAL A 149 12.30 -17.90 32.54
CA VAL A 149 12.21 -18.46 31.18
C VAL A 149 11.93 -17.37 30.14
N LEU A 150 11.05 -16.42 30.45
CA LEU A 150 10.75 -15.31 29.53
C LEU A 150 11.97 -14.42 29.32
N SER A 151 12.69 -14.07 30.40
CA SER A 151 13.91 -13.27 30.31
C SER A 151 15.04 -13.98 29.55
N ALA A 152 15.22 -15.29 29.78
CA ALA A 152 16.16 -16.09 29.01
C ALA A 152 15.79 -16.12 27.52
N ASN A 153 14.50 -16.32 27.20
CA ASN A 153 14.00 -16.31 25.83
C ASN A 153 14.19 -14.94 25.14
N ILE A 154 13.99 -13.81 25.83
CA ILE A 154 14.26 -12.48 25.27
C ILE A 154 15.75 -12.31 24.97
N THR A 155 16.62 -12.83 25.84
CA THR A 155 18.08 -12.80 25.63
C THR A 155 18.48 -13.63 24.41
N ASP A 156 17.93 -14.83 24.27
CA ASP A 156 18.15 -15.69 23.10
C ASP A 156 17.61 -15.02 21.82
N LEU A 157 16.42 -14.42 21.87
CA LEU A 157 15.84 -13.68 20.75
C LEU A 157 16.73 -12.50 20.33
N LEU A 158 17.29 -11.75 21.27
CA LEU A 158 18.22 -10.64 20.98
C LEU A 158 19.47 -11.15 20.26
N GLN A 159 20.07 -12.24 20.75
CA GLN A 159 21.28 -12.81 20.17
C GLN A 159 21.02 -13.37 18.77
N VAL A 160 20.04 -14.27 18.65
CA VAL A 160 19.71 -14.92 17.37
C VAL A 160 19.21 -13.90 16.35
N SER A 161 18.48 -12.86 16.77
CA SER A 161 18.07 -11.78 15.85
C SER A 161 19.28 -11.04 15.30
N ARG A 162 20.27 -10.68 16.14
CA ARG A 162 21.50 -10.03 15.68
C ARG A 162 22.26 -10.89 14.68
N ASP A 163 22.46 -12.16 15.01
CA ASP A 163 23.16 -13.11 14.15
C ASP A 163 22.43 -13.29 12.81
N THR A 164 21.09 -13.33 12.83
CA THR A 164 20.28 -13.41 11.62
C THR A 164 20.37 -12.15 10.77
N TYR A 165 20.37 -10.96 11.38
CA TYR A 165 20.54 -9.71 10.63
C TYR A 165 21.95 -9.59 10.04
N ALA A 166 22.99 -10.11 10.70
CA ALA A 166 24.32 -10.21 10.13
C ALA A 166 24.34 -11.12 8.88
N LEU A 167 23.64 -12.26 8.92
CA LEU A 167 23.46 -13.11 7.73
C LEU A 167 22.71 -12.37 6.60
N CYS A 168 21.69 -11.58 6.94
CA CYS A 168 20.99 -10.74 5.97
C CYS A 168 21.93 -9.68 5.35
N TRP A 169 22.81 -9.07 6.14
CA TRP A 169 23.81 -8.12 5.69
C TRP A 169 24.82 -8.77 4.74
N ASP A 170 25.34 -9.94 5.10
CA ASP A 170 26.28 -10.69 4.28
C ASP A 170 25.65 -11.07 2.93
N ALA A 171 24.37 -11.47 2.93
CA ALA A 171 23.63 -11.75 1.70
C ALA A 171 23.51 -10.51 0.80
N LEU A 172 23.26 -9.32 1.38
CA LEU A 172 23.24 -8.06 0.64
C LEU A 172 24.62 -7.70 0.07
N GLY A 173 25.69 -7.93 0.84
CA GLY A 173 27.08 -7.67 0.42
C GLY A 173 27.55 -8.54 -0.76
N GLN A 174 26.92 -9.70 -0.96
CA GLN A 174 27.15 -10.57 -2.12
C GLN A 174 26.35 -10.14 -3.36
N SER A 175 25.47 -9.13 -3.26
CA SER A 175 24.70 -8.67 -4.41
C SER A 175 25.59 -7.96 -5.44
N ILE A 176 25.44 -8.37 -6.70
CA ILE A 176 26.35 -8.02 -7.81
C ILE A 176 26.29 -6.52 -8.18
N ASP A 177 25.22 -5.82 -7.79
CA ASP A 177 24.91 -4.46 -8.25
C ASP A 177 25.10 -3.37 -7.18
N GLY A 178 25.49 -3.71 -5.94
CA GLY A 178 25.55 -2.73 -4.84
C GLY A 178 24.20 -2.06 -4.55
N ARG A 179 23.10 -2.73 -4.91
CA ARG A 179 21.73 -2.27 -4.69
C ARG A 179 21.42 -2.28 -3.20
N SER A 180 20.59 -1.32 -2.78
CA SER A 180 20.07 -1.26 -1.41
C SER A 180 19.07 -2.38 -1.07
N ASP A 181 18.82 -3.29 -2.01
CA ASP A 181 17.81 -4.33 -1.92
C ASP A 181 18.23 -5.63 -2.64
N LEU A 182 17.82 -6.76 -2.07
CA LEU A 182 18.05 -8.11 -2.59
C LEU A 182 16.73 -8.89 -2.56
N ARG A 183 16.23 -9.26 -3.74
CA ARG A 183 15.09 -10.18 -3.90
C ARG A 183 15.61 -11.61 -4.04
N PHE A 184 15.00 -12.56 -3.33
CA PHE A 184 15.32 -13.97 -3.47
C PHE A 184 14.53 -14.62 -4.61
N SER A 185 15.23 -15.27 -5.55
CA SER A 185 14.62 -16.02 -6.64
C SER A 185 13.69 -17.12 -6.13
N PHE A 186 12.48 -17.19 -6.68
CA PHE A 186 11.38 -18.06 -6.25
C PHE A 186 11.04 -17.94 -4.76
N GLY A 187 11.43 -16.82 -4.13
CA GLY A 187 11.33 -16.63 -2.67
C GLY A 187 12.21 -17.57 -1.86
N ARG A 188 13.18 -18.28 -2.47
CA ARG A 188 14.04 -19.24 -1.80
C ARG A 188 15.24 -18.53 -1.16
N VAL A 189 15.22 -18.43 0.16
CA VAL A 189 16.34 -17.85 0.92
C VAL A 189 17.48 -18.88 1.08
N PRO A 190 18.74 -18.44 1.26
CA PRO A 190 19.87 -19.34 1.54
C PRO A 190 19.64 -20.26 2.73
N ASP A 191 20.26 -21.44 2.72
CA ASP A 191 20.07 -22.48 3.75
C ASP A 191 20.39 -21.96 5.14
N GLU A 192 21.47 -21.19 5.29
CA GLU A 192 21.89 -20.60 6.56
C GLU A 192 20.84 -19.63 7.11
N LEU A 193 20.25 -18.81 6.23
CA LEU A 193 19.21 -17.85 6.61
C LEU A 193 17.89 -18.55 6.93
N ARG A 194 17.55 -19.61 6.19
CA ARG A 194 16.37 -20.45 6.48
C ARG A 194 16.51 -21.11 7.85
N ASP A 195 17.66 -21.74 8.13
CA ASP A 195 17.89 -22.47 9.37
C ASP A 195 17.90 -21.50 10.58
N ALA A 196 18.49 -20.31 10.43
CA ALA A 196 18.38 -19.24 11.44
C ALA A 196 16.92 -18.79 11.65
N SER A 197 16.14 -18.70 10.57
CA SER A 197 14.72 -18.32 10.63
C SER A 197 13.85 -19.38 11.33
N VAL A 198 14.20 -20.67 11.20
CA VAL A 198 13.55 -21.77 11.97
C VAL A 198 13.75 -21.54 13.47
N VAL A 199 14.98 -21.22 13.89
CA VAL A 199 15.29 -20.95 15.30
C VAL A 199 14.52 -19.72 15.79
N LEU A 200 14.50 -18.62 15.02
CA LEU A 200 13.72 -17.42 15.37
C LEU A 200 12.22 -17.72 15.48
N ARG A 201 11.64 -18.43 14.53
CA ARG A 201 10.22 -18.85 14.58
C ARG A 201 9.92 -19.59 15.88
N ASP A 202 10.75 -20.55 16.25
CA ASP A 202 10.53 -21.38 17.44
C ASP A 202 10.70 -20.55 18.72
N LEU A 203 11.67 -19.63 18.76
CA LEU A 203 11.84 -18.70 19.88
C LEU A 203 10.68 -17.72 20.03
N TRP A 204 10.15 -17.16 18.94
CA TRP A 204 8.96 -16.29 18.96
C TRP A 204 7.69 -17.04 19.31
N THR A 205 7.59 -18.31 18.92
CA THR A 205 6.51 -19.22 19.35
C THR A 205 6.57 -19.41 20.86
N LEU A 206 7.75 -19.74 21.40
CA LEU A 206 7.95 -19.88 22.84
C LEU A 206 7.64 -18.56 23.58
N HIS A 207 8.11 -17.43 23.06
CA HIS A 207 7.84 -16.11 23.61
C HIS A 207 6.33 -15.87 23.78
N SER A 208 5.58 -16.08 22.70
CA SER A 208 4.12 -15.89 22.67
C SER A 208 3.40 -16.85 23.64
N GLN A 209 3.84 -18.11 23.71
CA GLN A 209 3.29 -19.10 24.65
C GLN A 209 3.54 -18.73 26.13
N LYS A 210 4.64 -18.04 26.44
CA LYS A 210 4.95 -17.59 27.81
C LYS A 210 4.33 -16.25 28.15
N LEU A 211 4.16 -15.39 27.17
CA LEU A 211 3.53 -14.08 27.31
C LEU A 211 2.01 -14.19 27.48
N SER A 212 1.36 -15.11 26.76
CA SER A 212 -0.11 -15.26 26.77
C SER A 212 -0.71 -15.47 28.18
N PRO A 213 -0.16 -16.33 29.06
CA PRO A 213 -0.66 -16.45 30.44
C PRO A 213 -0.48 -15.18 31.28
N LEU A 214 0.59 -14.42 31.08
CA LEU A 214 0.80 -13.14 31.77
C LEU A 214 -0.24 -12.12 31.32
N LEU A 215 -0.51 -12.07 30.03
CA LEU A 215 -1.51 -11.20 29.44
C LEU A 215 -2.91 -11.51 30.01
N GLY A 216 -3.29 -12.80 30.06
CA GLY A 216 -4.56 -13.21 30.67
C GLY A 216 -4.65 -12.91 32.17
N LEU A 217 -3.56 -13.07 32.93
CA LEU A 217 -3.51 -12.69 34.34
C LEU A 217 -3.72 -11.17 34.53
N VAL A 218 -3.02 -10.36 33.74
CA VAL A 218 -3.14 -8.90 33.83
C VAL A 218 -4.53 -8.43 33.38
N GLU A 219 -5.16 -9.08 32.40
CA GLU A 219 -6.57 -8.83 32.04
C GLU A 219 -7.49 -9.05 33.25
N ILE A 220 -7.34 -10.17 33.96
CA ILE A 220 -8.11 -10.45 35.20
C ILE A 220 -7.83 -9.40 36.28
N LEU A 221 -6.58 -8.99 36.47
CA LEU A 221 -6.21 -7.99 37.48
C LEU A 221 -6.74 -6.58 37.16
N VAL A 222 -6.93 -6.24 35.89
CA VAL A 222 -7.61 -5.00 35.49
C VAL A 222 -9.12 -5.07 35.79
N GLU A 223 -9.74 -6.23 35.58
CA GLU A 223 -11.19 -6.42 35.78
C GLU A 223 -11.58 -6.56 37.25
N GLU A 224 -10.82 -7.33 38.03
CA GLU A 224 -11.14 -7.74 39.41
C GLU A 224 -10.27 -7.06 40.48
N GLY A 225 -9.25 -6.29 40.07
CA GLY A 225 -8.28 -5.68 40.97
C GLY A 225 -8.81 -4.51 41.79
N ASP A 226 -8.02 -4.13 42.81
CA ASP A 226 -8.31 -2.96 43.65
C ASP A 226 -8.27 -1.66 42.84
N ALA A 227 -9.22 -0.76 43.09
CA ALA A 227 -9.39 0.49 42.36
C ALA A 227 -8.12 1.37 42.39
N ASP A 228 -7.35 1.30 43.48
CA ASP A 228 -6.12 2.07 43.67
C ASP A 228 -4.97 1.64 42.74
N HIS A 229 -5.00 0.41 42.20
CA HIS A 229 -3.94 -0.12 41.32
C HIS A 229 -4.39 -0.31 39.86
N ARG A 230 -5.67 -0.07 39.57
CA ARG A 230 -6.29 -0.29 38.27
C ARG A 230 -5.56 0.43 37.14
N ASP A 231 -5.27 1.72 37.32
CA ASP A 231 -4.54 2.52 36.31
C ASP A 231 -3.15 1.93 35.97
N THR A 232 -2.47 1.37 36.97
CA THR A 232 -1.15 0.75 36.79
C THR A 232 -1.26 -0.56 36.00
N TRP A 233 -2.31 -1.34 36.26
CA TRP A 233 -2.57 -2.57 35.52
C TRP A 233 -3.07 -2.31 34.12
N GLU A 234 -3.89 -1.28 33.90
CA GLU A 234 -4.30 -0.85 32.56
C GLU A 234 -3.08 -0.45 31.73
N SER A 235 -2.16 0.34 32.27
CA SER A 235 -0.88 0.64 31.60
C SER A 235 -0.07 -0.63 31.28
N SER A 236 0.03 -1.55 32.24
CA SER A 236 0.83 -2.78 32.08
C SER A 236 0.20 -3.75 31.07
N LEU A 237 -1.14 -3.79 31.04
CA LEU A 237 -1.92 -4.56 30.08
C LEU A 237 -1.64 -4.07 28.66
N ASN A 238 -1.68 -2.75 28.47
CA ASN A 238 -1.37 -2.12 27.19
C ASN A 238 0.06 -2.46 26.74
N ASP A 239 1.05 -2.36 27.63
CA ASP A 239 2.45 -2.71 27.33
C ASP A 239 2.59 -4.18 26.87
N LEU A 240 2.02 -5.13 27.61
CA LEU A 240 2.04 -6.55 27.26
C LEU A 240 1.38 -6.82 25.91
N GLN A 241 0.31 -6.09 25.63
CA GLN A 241 -0.44 -6.18 24.41
C GLN A 241 0.36 -5.64 23.20
N VAL A 242 1.17 -4.59 23.40
CA VAL A 242 2.18 -4.13 22.42
C VAL A 242 3.17 -5.24 22.11
N ILE A 243 3.74 -5.83 23.16
CA ILE A 243 4.78 -6.84 23.05
C ILE A 243 4.23 -8.06 22.30
N ALA A 244 3.00 -8.49 22.61
CA ALA A 244 2.32 -9.60 21.95
C ALA A 244 2.12 -9.34 20.44
N ALA A 245 1.55 -8.20 20.06
CA ALA A 245 1.30 -7.87 18.65
C ALA A 245 2.61 -7.82 17.83
N ARG A 246 3.67 -7.24 18.41
CA ARG A 246 5.00 -7.22 17.78
C ARG A 246 5.57 -8.63 17.62
N ALA A 247 5.42 -9.49 18.63
CA ALA A 247 5.88 -10.88 18.57
C ALA A 247 5.15 -11.69 17.49
N GLU A 248 3.84 -11.50 17.31
CA GLU A 248 3.06 -12.13 16.24
C GLU A 248 3.56 -11.72 14.85
N GLY A 249 3.84 -10.44 14.64
CA GLY A 249 4.40 -9.94 13.39
C GLY A 249 5.78 -10.53 13.07
N GLN A 250 6.64 -10.66 14.08
CA GLN A 250 7.95 -11.30 13.94
C GLN A 250 7.82 -12.79 13.65
N PHE A 251 6.96 -13.50 14.38
CA PHE A 251 6.67 -14.90 14.12
C PHE A 251 6.24 -15.13 12.68
N ALA A 252 5.29 -14.32 12.16
CA ALA A 252 4.76 -14.48 10.80
C ALA A 252 5.86 -14.32 9.72
N LEU A 253 6.76 -13.34 9.88
CA LEU A 253 7.89 -13.17 8.97
C LEU A 253 8.84 -14.37 9.01
N TRP A 254 9.28 -14.78 10.20
CA TRP A 254 10.30 -15.81 10.35
C TRP A 254 9.75 -17.22 10.06
N ASP A 255 8.47 -17.46 10.30
CA ASP A 255 7.77 -18.66 9.81
C ASP A 255 7.76 -18.71 8.27
N SER A 256 7.49 -17.56 7.62
CA SER A 256 7.59 -17.48 6.16
C SER A 256 9.01 -17.79 5.69
N TYR A 257 10.06 -17.18 6.25
CA TYR A 257 11.44 -17.46 5.85
C TYR A 257 11.85 -18.92 6.13
N ALA A 258 11.42 -19.50 7.25
CA ALA A 258 11.68 -20.89 7.61
C ALA A 258 11.10 -21.90 6.60
N ARG A 259 9.97 -21.57 5.98
CA ARG A 259 9.30 -22.41 4.96
C ARG A 259 9.74 -22.10 3.52
N SER A 260 10.86 -21.41 3.32
CA SER A 260 11.30 -20.99 1.98
C SER A 260 11.56 -22.14 1.01
N SER A 261 11.90 -23.33 1.52
CA SER A 261 12.19 -24.54 0.76
C SER A 261 10.99 -25.45 0.54
N ASP A 262 9.87 -25.19 1.19
CA ASP A 262 8.67 -26.01 1.04
C ASP A 262 8.07 -25.72 -0.35
N ASP A 263 7.67 -26.76 -1.07
CA ASP A 263 6.78 -26.63 -2.24
C ASP A 263 5.41 -26.17 -1.73
N ALA A 264 5.34 -24.89 -1.37
CA ALA A 264 4.14 -24.28 -0.86
C ALA A 264 3.13 -24.18 -2.01
N THR A 265 1.89 -24.61 -1.75
CA THR A 265 0.74 -24.41 -2.63
C THR A 265 0.52 -22.92 -2.95
N MET A 266 0.96 -22.04 -2.05
CA MET A 266 0.93 -20.59 -2.20
C MET A 266 2.37 -20.04 -2.26
N PRO A 267 2.78 -19.42 -3.37
CA PRO A 267 4.14 -18.91 -3.49
C PRO A 267 4.29 -17.52 -2.85
N TRP A 268 5.44 -17.31 -2.21
CA TRP A 268 5.79 -16.09 -1.47
C TRP A 268 7.01 -15.40 -2.09
N ALA A 269 6.94 -14.09 -2.22
CA ALA A 269 8.10 -13.25 -2.49
C ALA A 269 8.81 -12.94 -1.16
N ARG A 270 10.14 -13.02 -1.16
CA ARG A 270 10.98 -12.64 -0.02
C ARG A 270 12.10 -11.74 -0.50
N TRP A 271 12.35 -10.66 0.23
CA TRP A 271 13.42 -9.71 -0.10
C TRP A 271 13.93 -8.99 1.14
N ILE A 272 15.11 -8.40 1.01
CA ILE A 272 15.78 -7.65 2.08
C ILE A 272 16.16 -6.28 1.53
N LYS A 273 16.10 -5.23 2.36
CA LYS A 273 16.60 -3.89 2.07
C LYS A 273 17.55 -3.39 3.15
N HIS A 274 18.42 -2.45 2.82
CA HIS A 274 19.23 -1.70 3.80
C HIS A 274 19.22 -0.19 3.51
N TYR A 275 19.37 0.63 4.56
CA TYR A 275 19.37 2.09 4.46
C TYR A 275 20.68 2.72 4.97
N GLY A 276 21.79 2.00 4.81
CA GLY A 276 23.14 2.50 5.07
C GLY A 276 24.02 1.53 5.82
N ASP A 277 23.53 0.98 6.94
CA ASP A 277 24.29 0.07 7.81
C ASP A 277 23.48 -1.15 8.26
N GLU A 278 24.15 -2.07 8.95
CA GLU A 278 23.62 -3.34 9.48
C GLU A 278 22.47 -3.14 10.49
N SER A 279 22.40 -1.96 11.14
CA SER A 279 21.32 -1.61 12.07
C SER A 279 20.04 -1.15 11.38
N SER A 280 20.10 -0.98 10.05
CA SER A 280 19.01 -0.48 9.19
C SER A 280 18.54 -1.51 8.15
N ILE A 281 18.58 -2.79 8.50
CA ILE A 281 18.13 -3.88 7.63
C ILE A 281 16.62 -4.07 7.78
N GLU A 282 15.94 -4.22 6.65
CA GLU A 282 14.53 -4.57 6.59
C GLU A 282 14.35 -5.88 5.82
N CYS A 283 13.78 -6.89 6.49
CA CYS A 283 13.42 -8.16 5.87
C CYS A 283 11.93 -8.18 5.58
N TYR A 284 11.54 -8.74 4.43
CA TYR A 284 10.17 -8.75 3.96
C TYR A 284 9.76 -10.11 3.40
N ALA A 285 8.51 -10.50 3.67
CA ALA A 285 7.87 -11.62 3.04
C ALA A 285 6.45 -11.25 2.64
N SER A 286 6.05 -11.54 1.40
CA SER A 286 4.71 -11.25 0.92
C SER A 286 4.16 -12.40 0.09
N PRO A 287 2.87 -12.73 0.21
CA PRO A 287 2.20 -13.58 -0.77
C PRO A 287 2.29 -12.96 -2.16
N ILE A 288 2.44 -13.78 -3.20
CA ILE A 288 2.47 -13.30 -4.60
C ILE A 288 1.05 -13.12 -5.15
N TYR A 289 0.12 -14.00 -4.75
CA TYR A 289 -1.26 -13.96 -5.22
C TYR A 289 -2.19 -13.57 -4.07
N ALA A 290 -2.98 -12.51 -4.27
CA ALA A 290 -4.07 -12.17 -3.35
C ALA A 290 -5.19 -13.21 -3.37
N ARG A 291 -5.31 -13.97 -4.47
CA ARG A 291 -6.44 -14.85 -4.77
C ARG A 291 -6.74 -15.86 -3.68
N ASP A 292 -5.69 -16.47 -3.10
CA ASP A 292 -5.86 -17.55 -2.13
C ASP A 292 -6.30 -16.96 -0.78
N ILE A 293 -5.71 -15.82 -0.39
CA ILE A 293 -6.10 -15.08 0.81
C ILE A 293 -7.54 -14.57 0.69
N LEU A 294 -7.88 -13.90 -0.41
CA LEU A 294 -9.22 -13.36 -0.62
C LEU A 294 -10.27 -14.49 -0.69
N ALA A 295 -9.95 -15.61 -1.32
CA ALA A 295 -10.83 -16.77 -1.35
C ALA A 295 -11.13 -17.32 0.05
N GLU A 296 -10.11 -17.57 0.85
CA GLU A 296 -10.26 -18.19 2.17
C GLU A 296 -10.77 -17.20 3.23
N GLN A 297 -10.21 -16.00 3.27
CA GLN A 297 -10.45 -15.03 4.35
C GLN A 297 -11.64 -14.11 4.06
N VAL A 298 -12.00 -13.90 2.80
CA VAL A 298 -13.09 -12.97 2.43
C VAL A 298 -14.26 -13.72 1.79
N TRP A 299 -14.08 -14.30 0.61
CA TRP A 299 -15.20 -14.83 -0.19
C TRP A 299 -15.96 -15.98 0.47
N GLN A 300 -15.28 -16.82 1.25
CA GLN A 300 -15.91 -17.92 1.97
C GLN A 300 -16.59 -17.49 3.28
N ARG A 301 -16.33 -16.26 3.75
CA ARG A 301 -16.73 -15.82 5.10
C ARG A 301 -17.87 -14.80 5.09
N VAL A 302 -17.96 -13.98 4.06
CA VAL A 302 -18.99 -12.94 3.96
C VAL A 302 -20.35 -13.50 3.55
N ALA A 303 -21.44 -12.88 4.02
CA ALA A 303 -22.79 -13.24 3.59
C ALA A 303 -23.00 -13.02 2.07
N GLY A 304 -22.33 -12.00 1.51
CA GLY A 304 -22.27 -11.74 0.08
C GLY A 304 -21.38 -10.54 -0.22
N ALA A 305 -20.83 -10.50 -1.44
CA ALA A 305 -19.99 -9.41 -1.89
C ALA A 305 -20.37 -8.92 -3.28
N VAL A 306 -20.31 -7.61 -3.48
CA VAL A 306 -20.35 -6.95 -4.78
C VAL A 306 -19.01 -6.25 -4.97
N MET A 307 -18.39 -6.47 -6.12
CA MET A 307 -17.21 -5.71 -6.53
C MET A 307 -17.58 -4.82 -7.70
N THR A 308 -17.32 -3.53 -7.56
CA THR A 308 -17.64 -2.52 -8.57
C THR A 308 -16.45 -1.60 -8.80
N SER A 309 -16.27 -1.17 -10.04
CA SER A 309 -15.25 -0.20 -10.46
C SER A 309 -15.50 0.12 -11.93
N ALA A 310 -15.13 1.35 -12.34
CA ALA A 310 -15.17 1.74 -13.74
C ALA A 310 -14.21 0.90 -14.62
N THR A 311 -13.19 0.29 -14.01
CA THR A 311 -12.11 -0.42 -14.71
C THR A 311 -11.85 -1.79 -14.07
N LEU A 312 -12.83 -2.69 -14.08
CA LEU A 312 -12.65 -4.09 -13.66
C LEU A 312 -12.11 -5.00 -14.77
N THR A 313 -12.40 -4.70 -16.03
CA THR A 313 -11.95 -5.51 -17.15
C THR A 313 -10.61 -5.03 -17.68
N ALA A 314 -9.64 -5.93 -17.81
CA ALA A 314 -8.41 -5.67 -18.53
C ALA A 314 -8.52 -6.25 -19.95
N LEU A 315 -8.17 -5.47 -20.97
CA LEU A 315 -8.29 -5.88 -22.38
C LEU A 315 -9.69 -6.45 -22.74
N GLY A 316 -10.74 -5.91 -22.11
CA GLY A 316 -12.13 -6.32 -22.32
C GLY A 316 -12.57 -7.61 -21.61
N SER A 317 -11.72 -8.24 -20.79
CA SER A 317 -12.01 -9.49 -20.05
C SER A 317 -11.91 -9.30 -18.54
N PHE A 318 -12.72 -10.06 -17.77
CA PHE A 318 -12.63 -10.16 -16.30
C PHE A 318 -11.61 -11.20 -15.83
N GLU A 319 -11.01 -11.96 -16.75
CA GLU A 319 -10.12 -13.08 -16.41
C GLU A 319 -8.95 -12.64 -15.51
N HIS A 320 -8.33 -11.49 -15.80
CA HIS A 320 -7.25 -10.94 -14.98
C HIS A 320 -7.70 -10.67 -13.53
N LEU A 321 -8.86 -10.02 -13.36
CA LEU A 321 -9.43 -9.74 -12.05
C LEU A 321 -9.72 -11.04 -11.29
N MET A 322 -10.35 -12.02 -11.94
CA MET A 322 -10.68 -13.30 -11.31
C MET A 322 -9.42 -14.06 -10.88
N GLN A 323 -8.38 -14.07 -11.73
CA GLN A 323 -7.09 -14.70 -11.40
C GLN A 323 -6.39 -14.03 -10.22
N GLN A 324 -6.49 -12.70 -10.12
CA GLN A 324 -5.88 -11.95 -9.02
C GLN A 324 -6.66 -12.06 -7.71
N THR A 325 -7.99 -12.08 -7.78
CA THR A 325 -8.85 -11.99 -6.59
C THR A 325 -9.38 -13.32 -6.10
N GLY A 326 -9.32 -14.40 -6.89
CA GLY A 326 -9.77 -15.73 -6.46
C GLY A 326 -11.28 -15.84 -6.29
N MET A 327 -12.04 -15.00 -7.00
CA MET A 327 -13.51 -15.04 -6.96
C MET A 327 -14.05 -16.43 -7.31
N PRO A 328 -15.15 -16.87 -6.66
CA PRO A 328 -15.81 -18.12 -7.00
C PRO A 328 -16.19 -18.22 -8.48
N ALA A 329 -16.07 -19.43 -9.06
CA ALA A 329 -16.35 -19.64 -10.49
C ALA A 329 -17.80 -19.33 -10.91
N ASN A 330 -18.75 -19.34 -9.96
CA ASN A 330 -20.16 -19.00 -10.18
C ASN A 330 -20.46 -17.49 -10.05
N THR A 331 -19.44 -16.65 -9.87
CA THR A 331 -19.58 -15.19 -9.78
C THR A 331 -20.29 -14.62 -11.00
N LYS A 332 -21.26 -13.73 -10.75
CA LYS A 332 -21.97 -13.03 -11.83
C LYS A 332 -21.14 -11.83 -12.27
N LEU A 333 -20.81 -11.80 -13.55
CA LEU A 333 -20.01 -10.75 -14.17
C LEU A 333 -20.89 -9.92 -15.09
N ALA A 334 -20.86 -8.61 -14.92
CA ALA A 334 -21.58 -7.68 -15.77
C ALA A 334 -20.66 -6.51 -16.12
N ARG A 335 -20.60 -6.17 -17.41
CA ARG A 335 -19.99 -4.94 -17.89
C ARG A 335 -21.10 -4.04 -18.39
N VAL A 336 -21.22 -2.87 -17.77
CA VAL A 336 -22.16 -1.83 -18.18
C VAL A 336 -21.43 -0.89 -19.12
N GLU A 337 -22.04 -0.54 -20.26
CA GLU A 337 -21.46 0.42 -21.18
C GLU A 337 -21.52 1.84 -20.60
N SER A 338 -20.52 2.66 -20.93
CA SER A 338 -20.51 4.05 -20.51
C SER A 338 -21.73 4.79 -21.08
N PRO A 339 -22.44 5.59 -20.29
CA PRO A 339 -23.51 6.45 -20.83
C PRO A 339 -22.96 7.59 -21.70
N PHE A 340 -21.65 7.88 -21.62
CA PHE A 340 -21.04 9.01 -22.31
C PHE A 340 -20.68 8.68 -23.76
N GLU A 341 -20.92 9.65 -24.64
CA GLU A 341 -20.60 9.55 -26.05
C GLU A 341 -19.08 9.69 -26.29
N SER A 342 -18.39 8.55 -26.45
CA SER A 342 -16.92 8.53 -26.52
C SER A 342 -16.33 9.31 -27.71
N SER A 343 -17.10 9.54 -28.77
CA SER A 343 -16.72 10.36 -29.93
C SER A 343 -16.40 11.81 -29.57
N ARG A 344 -16.87 12.31 -28.41
CA ARG A 344 -16.56 13.65 -27.88
C ARG A 344 -15.12 13.79 -27.38
N GLY A 345 -14.46 12.68 -27.09
CA GLY A 345 -13.03 12.65 -26.77
C GLY A 345 -12.19 12.39 -28.02
N ARG A 346 -11.13 13.17 -28.21
CA ARG A 346 -10.10 12.89 -29.22
C ARG A 346 -8.88 12.25 -28.56
N PHE A 347 -8.43 11.10 -29.07
CA PHE A 347 -7.23 10.42 -28.59
C PHE A 347 -6.10 10.61 -29.60
N VAL A 348 -5.07 11.35 -29.22
CA VAL A 348 -3.96 11.77 -30.08
C VAL A 348 -2.69 11.03 -29.69
N VAL A 349 -1.99 10.48 -30.68
CA VAL A 349 -0.62 9.98 -30.55
C VAL A 349 0.22 10.72 -31.59
N PRO A 350 1.02 11.73 -31.21
CA PRO A 350 1.83 12.48 -32.16
C PRO A 350 2.97 11.60 -32.70
N ALA A 351 3.53 11.99 -33.84
CA ALA A 351 4.72 11.36 -34.39
C ALA A 351 5.91 11.70 -33.49
N MET A 352 6.32 10.73 -32.66
CA MET A 352 7.46 10.87 -31.74
C MET A 352 8.71 10.31 -32.40
N ASP A 353 9.84 10.99 -32.31
CA ASP A 353 11.15 10.52 -32.80
C ASP A 353 11.81 9.54 -31.81
N THR A 354 11.49 9.63 -30.52
CA THR A 354 12.15 8.85 -29.46
C THR A 354 11.28 7.71 -28.92
N ASP A 355 11.93 6.70 -28.33
CA ASP A 355 11.28 5.60 -27.61
C ASP A 355 11.50 5.78 -26.09
N PRO A 356 10.48 5.60 -25.24
CA PRO A 356 10.63 5.72 -23.77
C PRO A 356 11.65 4.78 -23.12
N SER A 357 12.16 3.78 -23.84
CA SER A 357 13.33 2.98 -23.46
C SER A 357 14.65 3.78 -23.45
N GLN A 358 14.66 4.98 -24.02
CA GLN A 358 15.75 5.96 -23.97
C GLN A 358 15.30 7.19 -23.16
N PRO A 359 15.35 7.15 -21.81
CA PRO A 359 14.67 8.14 -20.98
C PRO A 359 15.13 9.58 -21.21
N ALA A 360 16.42 9.81 -21.44
CA ALA A 360 16.97 11.16 -21.62
C ALA A 360 16.48 11.80 -22.93
N ALA A 361 16.64 11.12 -24.06
CA ALA A 361 16.16 11.60 -25.36
C ALA A 361 14.65 11.83 -25.34
N HIS A 362 13.90 10.92 -24.71
CA HIS A 362 12.46 11.07 -24.56
C HIS A 362 12.10 12.30 -23.72
N SER A 363 12.74 12.52 -22.57
CA SER A 363 12.51 13.73 -21.76
C SER A 363 12.80 15.01 -22.55
N GLU A 364 13.86 15.05 -23.36
CA GLU A 364 14.21 16.20 -24.21
C GLU A 364 13.12 16.49 -25.26
N GLU A 365 12.62 15.44 -25.94
CA GLU A 365 11.52 15.58 -26.90
C GLU A 365 10.24 16.08 -26.22
N LEU A 366 9.90 15.56 -25.03
CA LEU A 366 8.76 16.06 -24.26
C LEU A 366 8.91 17.54 -23.89
N ILE A 367 10.09 17.98 -23.45
CA ILE A 367 10.36 19.39 -23.13
C ILE A 367 10.12 20.29 -24.35
N ALA A 368 10.42 19.82 -25.56
CA ALA A 368 10.17 20.55 -26.79
C ALA A 368 8.67 20.62 -27.18
N LEU A 369 7.91 19.54 -26.96
CA LEU A 369 6.49 19.44 -27.32
C LEU A 369 5.55 20.12 -26.32
N PHE A 370 5.89 20.08 -25.03
CA PHE A 370 5.00 20.53 -23.96
C PHE A 370 4.53 21.99 -24.07
N PRO A 371 5.36 22.98 -24.47
CA PRO A 371 4.90 24.36 -24.59
C PRO A 371 3.65 24.55 -25.45
N GLU A 372 3.56 23.85 -26.58
CA GLU A 372 2.39 23.90 -27.47
C GLU A 372 1.18 23.16 -26.88
N LEU A 373 1.41 21.96 -26.34
CA LEU A 373 0.37 21.13 -25.74
C LEU A 373 -0.29 21.78 -24.51
N LEU A 374 0.51 22.50 -23.71
CA LEU A 374 0.06 23.14 -22.46
C LEU A 374 -0.64 24.49 -22.67
N GLU A 375 -0.40 25.17 -23.79
CA GLU A 375 -1.05 26.45 -24.09
C GLU A 375 -2.45 26.29 -24.70
N SER A 376 -2.75 25.11 -25.23
CA SER A 376 -3.95 24.83 -26.01
C SER A 376 -5.25 24.73 -25.18
N HIS A 377 -5.14 24.52 -23.86
CA HIS A 377 -6.27 24.15 -23.00
C HIS A 377 -6.27 24.90 -21.67
N ARG A 378 -7.46 25.06 -21.06
CA ARG A 378 -7.61 25.76 -19.77
C ARG A 378 -7.25 24.84 -18.60
N GLY A 379 -7.91 23.70 -18.49
CA GLY A 379 -7.60 22.65 -17.52
C GLY A 379 -6.84 21.52 -18.18
N THR A 380 -5.59 21.31 -17.76
CA THR A 380 -4.70 20.26 -18.27
C THR A 380 -4.17 19.39 -17.13
N LEU A 381 -4.30 18.08 -17.28
CA LEU A 381 -3.72 17.07 -16.38
C LEU A 381 -2.60 16.33 -17.10
N VAL A 382 -1.39 16.36 -16.57
CA VAL A 382 -0.24 15.64 -17.09
C VAL A 382 0.18 14.53 -16.13
N LEU A 383 0.24 13.31 -16.65
CA LEU A 383 0.53 12.10 -15.88
C LEU A 383 1.87 11.48 -16.30
N PHE A 384 2.74 11.31 -15.31
CA PHE A 384 4.06 10.72 -15.45
C PHE A 384 4.13 9.36 -14.76
N SER A 385 4.79 8.38 -15.36
CA SER A 385 5.09 7.10 -14.68
C SER A 385 6.45 7.09 -13.96
N SER A 386 7.21 8.20 -13.99
CA SER A 386 8.48 8.32 -13.28
C SER A 386 8.62 9.68 -12.60
N LYS A 387 8.96 9.66 -11.29
CA LYS A 387 9.25 10.86 -10.50
C LYS A 387 10.45 11.64 -11.05
N ARG A 388 11.46 10.94 -11.56
CA ARG A 388 12.63 11.57 -12.18
C ARG A 388 12.24 12.39 -13.41
N GLN A 389 11.48 11.81 -14.34
CA GLN A 389 11.01 12.51 -15.53
C GLN A 389 10.09 13.69 -15.18
N LEU A 390 9.22 13.52 -14.19
CA LEU A 390 8.41 14.61 -13.65
C LEU A 390 9.31 15.78 -13.18
N GLN A 391 10.33 15.51 -12.38
CA GLN A 391 11.25 16.54 -11.85
C GLN A 391 12.05 17.22 -12.97
N GLU A 392 12.59 16.45 -13.92
CA GLU A 392 13.31 16.97 -15.11
C GLU A 392 12.44 17.95 -15.90
N LEU A 393 11.17 17.60 -16.17
CA LEU A 393 10.26 18.48 -16.89
C LEU A 393 9.78 19.67 -16.06
N VAL A 394 9.57 19.50 -14.77
CA VAL A 394 9.24 20.63 -13.87
C VAL A 394 10.37 21.65 -13.92
N GLU A 395 11.62 21.24 -13.76
CA GLU A 395 12.77 22.15 -13.78
C GLU A 395 12.89 22.90 -15.11
N ALA A 396 12.73 22.21 -16.23
CA ALA A 396 12.81 22.81 -17.57
C ALA A 396 11.65 23.79 -17.87
N LEU A 397 10.43 23.50 -17.40
CA LEU A 397 9.22 24.24 -17.75
C LEU A 397 8.79 25.28 -16.71
N LEU A 398 9.38 25.25 -15.49
CA LEU A 398 8.98 26.13 -14.39
C LEU A 398 9.08 27.61 -14.78
N THR A 399 10.15 28.00 -15.49
CA THR A 399 10.38 29.40 -15.88
C THR A 399 9.26 29.94 -16.79
N ARG A 400 8.70 29.11 -17.68
CA ARG A 400 7.65 29.50 -18.63
C ARG A 400 6.24 29.41 -18.01
N PHE A 401 6.00 28.42 -17.15
CA PHE A 401 4.64 28.09 -16.66
C PHE A 401 4.43 28.28 -15.15
N LYS A 402 5.36 28.95 -14.45
CA LYS A 402 5.36 29.10 -12.98
C LYS A 402 4.00 29.45 -12.36
N SER A 403 3.24 30.36 -12.98
CA SER A 403 1.97 30.86 -12.44
C SER A 403 0.78 29.93 -12.67
N ARG A 404 0.93 28.89 -13.50
CA ARG A 404 -0.14 27.97 -13.93
C ARG A 404 0.07 26.54 -13.44
N LEU A 405 1.33 26.16 -13.21
CA LEU A 405 1.74 24.82 -12.84
C LEU A 405 1.41 24.50 -11.37
N LEU A 406 0.91 23.30 -11.13
CA LEU A 406 0.69 22.68 -9.82
C LEU A 406 1.35 21.31 -9.86
N VAL A 407 2.27 21.03 -8.94
CA VAL A 407 3.11 19.82 -8.98
C VAL A 407 2.84 18.95 -7.76
N GLN A 408 2.54 17.67 -7.98
CA GLN A 408 2.39 16.69 -6.91
C GLN A 408 3.67 16.61 -6.05
N GLY A 409 3.49 16.65 -4.73
CA GLY A 409 4.58 16.63 -3.75
C GLY A 409 5.03 18.01 -3.27
N GLN A 410 4.53 19.10 -3.88
CA GLN A 410 4.72 20.46 -3.34
C GLN A 410 3.56 20.91 -2.43
N MET A 411 2.37 20.35 -2.65
CA MET A 411 1.13 20.65 -1.92
C MET A 411 0.35 19.35 -1.74
N SER A 412 -0.63 19.35 -0.83
CA SER A 412 -1.48 18.17 -0.63
C SER A 412 -2.35 17.94 -1.88
N LYS A 413 -2.82 16.71 -2.08
CA LYS A 413 -3.68 16.39 -3.23
C LYS A 413 -4.95 17.25 -3.22
N ALA A 414 -5.55 17.43 -2.05
CA ALA A 414 -6.74 18.26 -1.87
C ALA A 414 -6.48 19.72 -2.23
N GLU A 415 -5.37 20.30 -1.77
CA GLU A 415 -4.98 21.68 -2.08
C GLU A 415 -4.71 21.89 -3.57
N ILE A 416 -4.04 20.93 -4.24
CA ILE A 416 -3.80 20.99 -5.69
C ILE A 416 -5.13 21.09 -6.44
N LEU A 417 -6.10 20.24 -6.09
CA LEU A 417 -7.40 20.23 -6.74
C LEU A 417 -8.21 21.51 -6.44
N GLN A 418 -8.12 22.02 -5.22
CA GLN A 418 -8.80 23.25 -4.83
C GLN A 418 -8.24 24.46 -5.58
N GLU A 419 -6.91 24.60 -5.62
CA GLU A 419 -6.24 25.70 -6.32
C GLU A 419 -6.46 25.60 -7.84
N HIS A 420 -6.47 24.38 -8.39
CA HIS A 420 -6.79 24.15 -9.79
C HIS A 420 -8.19 24.65 -10.14
N ARG A 421 -9.23 24.23 -9.40
CA ARG A 421 -10.62 24.67 -9.61
C ARG A 421 -10.72 26.19 -9.50
N ARG A 422 -10.14 26.78 -8.45
CA ARG A 422 -10.13 28.24 -8.24
C ARG A 422 -9.53 29.01 -9.42
N ARG A 423 -8.46 28.50 -10.04
CA ARG A 423 -7.84 29.13 -11.22
C ARG A 423 -8.76 29.06 -12.43
N ILE A 424 -9.35 27.91 -12.69
CA ILE A 424 -10.28 27.69 -13.81
C ILE A 424 -11.53 28.55 -13.66
N ASP A 425 -12.12 28.59 -12.47
CA ASP A 425 -13.30 29.42 -12.15
C ASP A 425 -13.02 30.92 -12.32
N ALA A 426 -11.77 31.34 -12.07
CA ALA A 426 -11.30 32.70 -12.34
C ALA A 426 -10.96 32.97 -13.81
N GLY A 427 -11.26 32.04 -14.72
CA GLY A 427 -10.98 32.14 -16.16
C GLY A 427 -9.51 32.01 -16.54
N LYS A 428 -8.65 31.53 -15.63
CA LYS A 428 -7.22 31.32 -15.86
C LYS A 428 -6.98 29.86 -16.25
N SER A 429 -5.90 29.59 -16.99
CA SER A 429 -5.45 28.22 -17.21
C SER A 429 -4.69 27.67 -16.01
N SER A 430 -4.83 26.37 -15.77
CA SER A 430 -4.14 25.64 -14.73
C SER A 430 -3.71 24.26 -15.22
N ILE A 431 -2.49 23.87 -14.83
CA ILE A 431 -1.85 22.65 -15.29
C ILE A 431 -1.44 21.85 -14.05
N ILE A 432 -1.90 20.61 -13.95
CA ILE A 432 -1.50 19.69 -12.89
C ILE A 432 -0.47 18.72 -13.45
N PHE A 433 0.69 18.65 -12.80
CA PHE A 433 1.69 17.60 -13.05
C PHE A 433 1.66 16.60 -11.89
N GLY A 434 1.29 15.37 -12.20
CA GLY A 434 1.19 14.28 -11.23
C GLY A 434 1.84 12.99 -11.74
N LEU A 435 2.14 12.10 -10.81
CA LEU A 435 2.43 10.70 -11.15
C LEU A 435 1.15 10.00 -11.62
N ALA A 436 1.26 8.84 -12.27
CA ALA A 436 0.11 8.06 -12.70
C ALA A 436 -0.88 7.77 -11.53
N SER A 437 -0.37 7.57 -10.32
CA SER A 437 -1.17 7.40 -9.10
C SER A 437 -1.99 8.62 -8.70
N PHE A 438 -1.66 9.82 -9.21
CA PHE A 438 -2.46 11.02 -8.99
C PHE A 438 -3.83 10.92 -9.69
N ALA A 439 -3.92 10.21 -10.81
CA ALA A 439 -5.16 10.10 -11.58
C ALA A 439 -6.26 9.35 -10.84
N GLU A 440 -5.91 8.45 -9.91
CA GLU A 440 -6.86 7.68 -9.12
C GLU A 440 -7.60 8.59 -8.14
N GLY A 441 -8.93 8.44 -8.02
CA GLY A 441 -9.75 9.21 -7.09
C GLY A 441 -9.83 10.73 -7.35
N VAL A 442 -9.41 11.23 -8.52
CA VAL A 442 -9.55 12.66 -8.89
C VAL A 442 -10.76 12.87 -9.78
N ASP A 443 -11.65 13.79 -9.40
CA ASP A 443 -12.82 14.20 -10.18
C ASP A 443 -12.69 15.66 -10.65
N LEU A 444 -12.67 15.85 -11.97
CA LEU A 444 -12.45 17.13 -12.65
C LEU A 444 -13.40 17.25 -13.86
N PRO A 445 -14.69 17.54 -13.64
CA PRO A 445 -15.67 17.64 -14.72
C PRO A 445 -15.52 18.92 -15.56
N GLY A 446 -15.91 18.85 -16.84
CA GLY A 446 -15.97 20.01 -17.74
C GLY A 446 -14.63 20.74 -17.93
N ASP A 447 -14.66 22.07 -17.80
CA ASP A 447 -13.49 22.93 -18.02
C ASP A 447 -12.31 22.65 -17.06
N TYR A 448 -12.56 21.92 -15.96
CA TYR A 448 -11.51 21.48 -15.04
C TYR A 448 -10.58 20.43 -15.66
N CYS A 449 -11.01 19.66 -16.67
CA CYS A 449 -10.12 18.76 -17.39
C CYS A 449 -10.50 18.63 -18.85
N SER A 450 -9.94 19.50 -19.68
CA SER A 450 -10.15 19.49 -21.14
C SER A 450 -9.00 18.80 -21.91
N HIS A 451 -7.87 18.55 -21.24
CA HIS A 451 -6.72 17.88 -21.84
C HIS A 451 -6.02 16.97 -20.83
N VAL A 452 -5.94 15.68 -21.14
CA VAL A 452 -5.13 14.71 -20.40
C VAL A 452 -3.90 14.36 -21.23
N ILE A 453 -2.70 14.64 -20.71
CA ILE A 453 -1.43 14.28 -21.34
C ILE A 453 -0.82 13.12 -20.56
N ILE A 454 -0.51 12.04 -21.26
CA ILE A 454 0.11 10.86 -20.68
C ILE A 454 1.52 10.78 -21.26
N ALA A 455 2.51 11.05 -20.42
CA ALA A 455 3.90 11.19 -20.85
C ALA A 455 4.47 9.90 -21.44
N LYS A 456 4.05 8.73 -20.93
CA LYS A 456 4.34 7.42 -21.51
C LYS A 456 3.37 6.37 -21.00
N LEU A 457 3.32 5.19 -21.63
CA LEU A 457 2.49 4.08 -21.16
C LEU A 457 2.79 3.76 -19.67
N PRO A 458 1.76 3.59 -18.83
CA PRO A 458 1.88 3.49 -17.37
C PRO A 458 2.27 2.08 -16.90
N PHE A 459 3.35 1.53 -17.47
CA PHE A 459 3.94 0.29 -16.98
C PHE A 459 4.46 0.48 -15.54
N ALA A 460 4.28 -0.55 -14.71
CA ALA A 460 4.83 -0.58 -13.36
C ALA A 460 6.36 -0.46 -13.38
N ALA A 461 6.93 0.00 -12.27
CA ALA A 461 8.37 0.00 -12.12
C ALA A 461 8.88 -1.45 -12.13
N PRO A 462 9.91 -1.77 -12.91
CA PRO A 462 10.43 -3.14 -12.99
C PRO A 462 11.07 -3.64 -11.69
N ASP A 463 11.33 -2.74 -10.73
CA ASP A 463 11.99 -3.05 -9.46
C ASP A 463 11.01 -3.37 -8.32
N ASP A 464 9.69 -3.50 -8.58
CA ASP A 464 8.78 -3.99 -7.55
C ASP A 464 9.05 -5.49 -7.29
N PRO A 465 9.38 -5.90 -6.04
CA PRO A 465 9.81 -7.25 -5.74
C PRO A 465 8.70 -8.29 -5.88
N ILE A 466 7.43 -7.88 -5.72
CA ILE A 466 6.26 -8.77 -5.82
C ILE A 466 5.95 -9.03 -7.29
N ASP A 467 5.88 -7.97 -8.11
CA ASP A 467 5.68 -8.08 -9.56
C ASP A 467 6.81 -8.90 -10.20
N ALA A 468 8.07 -8.67 -9.78
CA ALA A 468 9.22 -9.44 -10.25
C ALA A 468 9.14 -10.93 -9.87
N ALA A 469 8.70 -11.25 -8.65
CA ALA A 469 8.52 -12.63 -8.22
C ALA A 469 7.36 -13.32 -8.96
N HIS A 470 6.27 -12.60 -9.24
CA HIS A 470 5.17 -13.10 -10.05
C HIS A 470 5.63 -13.37 -11.49
N ALA A 471 6.40 -12.45 -12.08
CA ALA A 471 6.95 -12.61 -13.41
C ALA A 471 7.86 -13.85 -13.51
N GLU A 472 8.74 -14.05 -12.53
CA GLU A 472 9.62 -15.22 -12.46
C GLU A 472 8.85 -16.55 -12.42
N LEU A 473 7.72 -16.62 -11.69
CA LEU A 473 6.85 -17.81 -11.65
C LEU A 473 6.18 -18.09 -13.00
N LEU A 474 5.72 -17.04 -13.69
CA LEU A 474 5.11 -17.18 -15.01
C LEU A 474 6.14 -17.65 -16.04
N GLU A 475 7.35 -17.09 -16.02
CA GLU A 475 8.45 -17.52 -16.90
C GLU A 475 8.83 -18.98 -16.68
N ALA A 476 8.92 -19.42 -15.41
CA ALA A 476 9.16 -20.82 -15.08
C ALA A 476 8.05 -21.77 -15.57
N ALA A 477 6.82 -21.27 -15.69
CA ALA A 477 5.70 -21.99 -16.29
C ALA A 477 5.64 -21.89 -17.84
N GLY A 478 6.64 -21.28 -18.49
CA GLY A 478 6.70 -21.08 -19.94
C GLY A 478 5.70 -20.03 -20.47
N ARG A 479 5.17 -19.20 -19.57
CA ARG A 479 4.20 -18.12 -19.86
C ARG A 479 4.93 -16.79 -20.08
N ASN A 480 4.21 -15.78 -20.57
CA ASN A 480 4.79 -14.47 -20.87
C ASN A 480 4.29 -13.42 -19.87
N PRO A 481 5.09 -13.07 -18.82
CA PRO A 481 4.65 -12.12 -17.79
C PRO A 481 4.30 -10.75 -18.35
N PHE A 482 5.06 -10.30 -19.35
CA PHE A 482 4.83 -9.00 -19.95
C PHE A 482 3.43 -8.92 -20.57
N MET A 483 3.00 -9.98 -21.28
CA MET A 483 1.67 -10.03 -21.89
C MET A 483 0.54 -10.32 -20.89
N GLU A 484 0.81 -11.03 -19.79
CA GLU A 484 -0.22 -11.53 -18.88
C GLU A 484 -0.39 -10.68 -17.61
N LEU A 485 0.62 -9.90 -17.23
CA LEU A 485 0.60 -9.00 -16.07
C LEU A 485 0.82 -7.55 -16.48
N THR A 486 1.94 -7.27 -17.15
CA THR A 486 2.40 -5.89 -17.37
C THR A 486 1.49 -5.13 -18.34
N VAL A 487 1.09 -5.75 -19.45
CA VAL A 487 0.18 -5.15 -20.44
C VAL A 487 -1.24 -4.96 -19.89
N PRO A 488 -1.90 -5.96 -19.27
CA PRO A 488 -3.21 -5.79 -18.64
C PRO A 488 -3.23 -4.68 -17.59
N SER A 489 -2.25 -4.65 -16.68
CA SER A 489 -2.13 -3.61 -15.64
C SER A 489 -1.94 -2.21 -16.25
N ALA A 490 -1.06 -2.08 -17.26
CA ALA A 490 -0.87 -0.81 -17.96
C ALA A 490 -2.13 -0.36 -18.72
N SER A 491 -2.89 -1.30 -19.30
CA SER A 491 -4.17 -1.02 -19.97
C SER A 491 -5.21 -0.48 -18.99
N LEU A 492 -5.32 -1.07 -17.78
CA LEU A 492 -6.20 -0.58 -16.72
C LEU A 492 -5.83 0.83 -16.27
N ARG A 493 -4.55 1.07 -15.95
CA ARG A 493 -4.06 2.41 -15.56
C ARG A 493 -4.27 3.45 -16.66
N LEU A 494 -4.09 3.06 -17.92
CA LEU A 494 -4.36 3.94 -19.06
C LEU A 494 -5.86 4.29 -19.16
N LEU A 495 -6.75 3.30 -19.00
CA LEU A 495 -8.19 3.54 -18.96
C LEU A 495 -8.59 4.49 -17.82
N GLN A 496 -8.00 4.34 -16.64
CA GLN A 496 -8.25 5.20 -15.49
C GLN A 496 -7.80 6.64 -15.73
N ALA A 497 -6.64 6.82 -16.38
CA ALA A 497 -6.14 8.12 -16.80
C ALA A 497 -7.06 8.75 -17.86
N CYS A 498 -7.50 7.99 -18.86
CA CYS A 498 -8.41 8.46 -19.90
C CYS A 498 -9.79 8.83 -19.34
N GLY A 499 -10.29 8.07 -18.37
CA GLY A 499 -11.57 8.30 -17.70
C GLY A 499 -11.63 9.58 -16.87
N ARG A 500 -10.53 10.34 -16.78
CA ARG A 500 -10.53 11.68 -16.18
C ARG A 500 -11.03 12.77 -17.14
N LEU A 501 -11.05 12.49 -18.45
CA LEU A 501 -11.48 13.47 -19.46
C LEU A 501 -13.00 13.61 -19.53
N LEU A 502 -13.74 12.49 -19.65
CA LEU A 502 -15.19 12.49 -19.83
C LEU A 502 -15.88 12.10 -18.52
N ARG A 503 -16.41 13.09 -17.79
CA ARG A 503 -17.11 12.93 -16.51
C ARG A 503 -18.59 13.24 -16.57
N THR A 504 -19.00 14.09 -17.51
CA THR A 504 -20.40 14.47 -17.77
C THR A 504 -20.77 14.21 -19.23
N GLU A 505 -22.06 14.17 -19.53
CA GLU A 505 -22.58 13.98 -20.90
C GLU A 505 -22.17 15.10 -21.88
N THR A 506 -21.81 16.26 -21.35
CA THR A 506 -21.42 17.44 -22.13
C THR A 506 -19.90 17.62 -22.26
N ASP A 507 -19.10 16.80 -21.58
CA ASP A 507 -17.65 16.95 -21.58
C ASP A 507 -17.08 16.64 -22.97
N GLU A 508 -16.09 17.45 -23.37
CA GLU A 508 -15.32 17.30 -24.60
C GLU A 508 -13.86 17.60 -24.29
N GLY A 509 -12.95 16.94 -25.01
CA GLY A 509 -11.55 17.26 -24.89
C GLY A 509 -10.60 16.26 -25.54
N VAL A 510 -9.33 16.37 -25.17
CA VAL A 510 -8.23 15.66 -25.83
C VAL A 510 -7.47 14.80 -24.84
N ILE A 511 -7.13 13.58 -25.23
CA ILE A 511 -6.14 12.75 -24.55
C ILE A 511 -4.94 12.65 -25.48
N THR A 512 -3.75 13.04 -25.02
CA THR A 512 -2.51 12.94 -25.79
C THR A 512 -1.57 11.94 -25.13
N LEU A 513 -1.26 10.83 -25.82
CA LEU A 513 -0.30 9.82 -25.36
C LEU A 513 1.03 10.01 -26.09
N LEU A 514 2.07 10.39 -25.36
CA LEU A 514 3.40 10.69 -25.89
C LEU A 514 4.28 9.43 -25.86
N ASP A 515 3.80 8.33 -26.46
CA ASP A 515 4.51 7.05 -26.47
C ASP A 515 4.34 6.31 -27.80
N ARG A 516 5.38 6.31 -28.65
CA ARG A 516 5.35 5.61 -29.94
C ARG A 516 5.21 4.09 -29.84
N ARG A 517 5.40 3.48 -28.67
CA ARG A 517 5.29 2.02 -28.49
C ARG A 517 3.86 1.53 -28.66
N VAL A 518 2.87 2.39 -28.41
CA VAL A 518 1.45 2.07 -28.66
C VAL A 518 1.17 1.79 -30.15
N VAL A 519 1.98 2.36 -31.05
CA VAL A 519 1.86 2.15 -32.50
C VAL A 519 2.84 1.09 -32.98
N THR A 520 4.07 1.12 -32.50
CA THR A 520 5.18 0.30 -33.03
C THR A 520 5.22 -1.12 -32.47
N LYS A 521 4.64 -1.38 -31.28
CA LYS A 521 4.69 -2.70 -30.63
C LYS A 521 3.38 -3.46 -30.79
N ARG A 522 3.47 -4.79 -30.88
CA ARG A 522 2.30 -5.68 -31.07
C ARG A 522 1.22 -5.53 -29.99
N TYR A 523 1.61 -5.30 -28.74
CA TYR A 523 0.67 -5.11 -27.64
C TYR A 523 -0.10 -3.79 -27.71
N GLY A 524 0.43 -2.79 -28.43
CA GLY A 524 -0.17 -1.46 -28.50
C GLY A 524 -1.56 -1.49 -29.12
N ARG A 525 -1.78 -2.36 -30.11
CA ARG A 525 -3.09 -2.60 -30.70
C ARG A 525 -4.11 -3.11 -29.68
N ALA A 526 -3.72 -4.08 -28.85
CA ALA A 526 -4.61 -4.63 -27.82
C ALA A 526 -4.98 -3.57 -26.77
N ILE A 527 -4.04 -2.69 -26.41
CA ILE A 527 -4.30 -1.56 -25.50
C ILE A 527 -5.30 -0.58 -26.13
N LEU A 528 -5.10 -0.19 -27.39
CA LEU A 528 -5.99 0.74 -28.10
C LEU A 528 -7.40 0.16 -28.28
N ASP A 529 -7.52 -1.13 -28.61
CA ASP A 529 -8.80 -1.81 -28.77
C ASP A 529 -9.58 -1.93 -27.44
N ALA A 530 -8.90 -1.81 -26.30
CA ALA A 530 -9.51 -1.80 -24.97
C ALA A 530 -10.02 -0.42 -24.54
N LEU A 531 -9.56 0.66 -25.18
CA LEU A 531 -10.02 2.01 -24.88
C LEU A 531 -11.45 2.25 -25.41
N PRO A 532 -12.18 3.22 -24.82
CA PRO A 532 -13.39 3.74 -25.43
C PRO A 532 -13.16 4.16 -26.89
N ARG A 533 -14.22 4.14 -27.69
CA ARG A 533 -14.18 4.49 -29.12
C ARG A 533 -14.05 6.01 -29.31
N TYR A 534 -12.92 6.56 -28.89
CA TYR A 534 -12.53 7.93 -29.12
C TYR A 534 -12.32 8.20 -30.61
N ASN A 535 -12.29 9.48 -30.98
CA ASN A 535 -11.75 9.88 -32.27
C ASN A 535 -10.23 9.76 -32.23
N PHE A 536 -9.69 8.67 -32.77
CA PHE A 536 -8.25 8.40 -32.77
C PHE A 536 -7.54 9.19 -33.89
N ASP A 537 -6.54 9.98 -33.50
CA ASP A 537 -5.59 10.68 -34.37
C ASP A 537 -4.19 10.14 -34.05
N ILE A 538 -3.80 9.09 -34.76
CA ILE A 538 -2.53 8.39 -34.55
C ILE A 538 -1.60 8.72 -35.71
N GLN A 539 -0.55 9.47 -35.41
CA GLN A 539 0.49 9.82 -36.37
C GLN A 539 1.59 8.74 -36.35
N HIS A 540 2.19 8.48 -37.51
CA HIS A 540 3.14 7.38 -37.73
C HIS A 540 4.59 7.83 -37.81
#